data_AF-A0A3D4JBU2-F1
#
_entry.id   AF-A0A3D4JBU2-F1
#
_cell.length_a   1.000
_cell.length_b   1.000
_cell.length_c   1.000
_cell.angle_alpha   90.00
_cell.angle_beta   90.00
_cell.angle_gamma   90.00
#
_symmetry.space_group_name_H-M   'P 1'
#
loop_
_entity.id
_entity.type
_entity.pdbx_description
1 polymer ?
#
loop_
_entity_poly.entity_id
_entity_poly.type
_entity_poly.pdbx_seq_one_letter_code
_entity_poly.pdbx_strand_id
1 'polypeptide(L)' 'MKNPFGDQQIPGSYHNLKERLYKNVSANVNVQIFEMMVKAYENALHQENIVLSRPERKRLLSQIVKMVMEDVLKKLN' A
#
# COMPACT_ATOMS: atom_id res chain seq x y z
N MET A 1 -40.82 17.02 -17.42
CA MET A 1 -41.08 16.43 -16.08
C MET A 1 -39.76 15.87 -15.56
N LYS A 2 -39.32 16.25 -14.35
CA LYS A 2 -38.14 15.65 -13.67
C LYS A 2 -38.57 14.31 -13.07
N ASN A 3 -37.75 13.27 -13.23
CA ASN A 3 -38.05 11.91 -12.76
C ASN A 3 -38.19 11.88 -11.22
N PRO A 4 -39.32 11.41 -10.65
CA PRO A 4 -39.58 11.41 -9.21
C PRO A 4 -38.82 10.33 -8.42
N PHE A 5 -38.10 9.41 -9.09
CA PHE A 5 -37.41 8.27 -8.46
C PHE A 5 -35.90 8.50 -8.21
N GLY A 6 -35.41 9.73 -8.35
CA GLY A 6 -33.98 10.04 -8.27
C GLY A 6 -33.20 9.60 -9.50
N ASP A 7 -31.92 9.97 -9.57
CA ASP A 7 -31.04 9.53 -10.64
C ASP A 7 -30.94 7.99 -10.63
N GLN A 8 -31.21 7.35 -11.76
CA GLN A 8 -31.04 5.91 -11.90
C GLN A 8 -29.58 5.55 -11.60
N GLN A 9 -29.34 4.73 -10.58
CA GLN A 9 -28.02 4.17 -10.33
C GLN A 9 -27.62 3.34 -11.55
N ILE A 10 -26.62 3.81 -12.28
CA ILE A 10 -26.03 3.07 -13.40
C ILE A 10 -25.41 1.79 -12.82
N PRO A 11 -25.84 0.59 -13.26
CA PRO A 11 -25.27 -0.66 -12.78
C PRO A 11 -23.76 -0.72 -13.04
N GLY A 12 -23.00 -1.29 -12.11
CA GLY A 12 -21.58 -1.56 -12.30
C GLY A 12 -21.33 -2.56 -13.43
N SER A 13 -20.11 -2.56 -13.99
CA SER A 13 -19.69 -3.50 -15.04
C SER A 13 -18.62 -4.47 -14.52
N TYR A 14 -18.82 -5.76 -14.80
CA TYR A 14 -17.85 -6.83 -14.54
C TYR A 14 -16.72 -6.89 -15.58
N HIS A 15 -16.88 -6.23 -16.73
CA HIS A 15 -15.85 -6.19 -17.74
C HIS A 15 -14.58 -5.53 -17.18
N ASN A 16 -13.46 -6.26 -17.25
CA ASN A 16 -12.15 -5.88 -16.70
C ASN A 16 -12.20 -5.46 -15.22
N LEU A 17 -13.14 -6.03 -14.44
CA LEU A 17 -13.35 -5.65 -13.04
C LEU A 17 -12.06 -5.77 -12.21
N LYS A 18 -11.32 -6.87 -12.37
CA LYS A 18 -10.05 -7.10 -11.65
C LYS A 18 -9.04 -5.98 -11.93
N GLU A 19 -8.85 -5.59 -13.18
CA GLU A 19 -7.90 -4.53 -13.58
C GLU A 19 -8.33 -3.16 -13.08
N ARG A 20 -9.63 -2.86 -13.18
CA ARG A 20 -10.20 -1.60 -12.68
C ARG A 20 -10.07 -1.48 -11.16
N LEU A 21 -10.40 -2.55 -10.44
CA LEU A 21 -10.21 -2.61 -8.99
C LEU A 21 -8.73 -2.50 -8.63
N TYR A 22 -7.86 -3.25 -9.30
CA TYR A 22 -6.42 -3.17 -9.09
C TYR A 22 -5.91 -1.74 -9.29
N LYS A 23 -6.26 -1.06 -10.38
CA LYS A 23 -5.83 0.32 -10.64
C LYS A 23 -6.30 1.28 -9.54
N ASN A 24 -7.55 1.17 -9.12
CA ASN A 24 -8.12 2.05 -8.09
C ASN A 24 -7.50 1.79 -6.70
N VAL A 25 -7.30 0.51 -6.35
CA VAL A 25 -6.71 0.12 -5.06
C VAL A 25 -5.22 0.47 -5.04
N SER A 26 -4.46 0.08 -6.08
CA SER A 26 -3.01 0.29 -6.14
C SER A 26 -2.61 1.77 -6.13
N ALA A 27 -3.40 2.64 -6.77
CA ALA A 27 -3.13 4.08 -6.81
C ALA A 27 -3.07 4.72 -5.41
N ASN A 28 -3.91 4.25 -4.48
CA ASN A 28 -3.97 4.79 -3.12
C ASN A 28 -3.11 4.01 -2.14
N VAL A 29 -3.11 2.67 -2.26
CA VAL A 29 -2.57 1.78 -1.24
C VAL A 29 -1.05 1.64 -1.34
N ASN A 30 -0.47 1.64 -2.55
CA ASN A 30 0.96 1.38 -2.71
C ASN A 30 1.84 2.44 -2.03
N VAL A 31 1.49 3.73 -2.18
CA VAL A 31 2.24 4.83 -1.60
C VAL A 31 2.12 4.80 -0.07
N GLN A 32 0.90 4.63 0.45
CA GLN A 32 0.65 4.61 1.89
C GLN A 32 1.35 3.44 2.59
N ILE A 33 1.33 2.25 2.00
CA ILE A 33 2.04 1.08 2.56
C ILE A 33 3.54 1.36 2.61
N PHE A 34 4.10 1.90 1.53
CA PHE A 34 5.53 2.19 1.48
C PHE A 34 5.93 3.24 2.52
N GLU A 35 5.21 4.36 2.60
CA GLU A 35 5.47 5.41 3.60
C GLU A 35 5.34 4.90 5.03
N MET A 36 4.35 4.06 5.30
CA MET A 36 4.15 3.43 6.61
C MET A 36 5.35 2.55 6.99
N MET A 37 5.85 1.74 6.06
CA MET A 37 7.02 0.88 6.28
C MET A 37 8.30 1.70 6.50
N VAL A 38 8.52 2.75 5.70
CA VAL A 38 9.67 3.65 5.88
C VAL A 38 9.63 4.31 7.25
N LYS A 39 8.47 4.83 7.67
CA LYS A 39 8.30 5.46 8.97
C LYS A 39 8.54 4.48 10.12
N ALA A 40 8.03 3.26 10.02
CA ALA A 40 8.25 2.22 11.03
C ALA A 40 9.75 1.86 11.14
N TYR A 41 10.44 1.72 10.00
CA TYR A 41 11.87 1.45 9.95
C TYR A 41 12.70 2.59 10.58
N GLU A 42 12.43 3.84 10.23
CA GLU A 42 13.14 5.00 10.79
C GLU A 42 12.91 5.14 12.30
N ASN A 43 11.69 4.88 12.77
CA ASN A 43 11.37 4.86 14.19
C ASN A 43 12.15 3.75 14.92
N ALA A 44 12.28 2.56 14.34
CA ALA A 44 13.06 1.47 14.92
C ALA A 44 14.55 1.83 15.01
N LEU A 45 15.14 2.43 13.95
CA LEU A 45 16.51 2.94 14.02
C LEU A 45 16.70 3.97 15.14
N HIS A 46 15.71 4.86 15.32
CA HIS A 46 15.76 5.88 16.36
C HIS A 46 15.67 5.27 17.76
N GLN A 47 14.78 4.29 17.98
CA GLN A 47 14.61 3.59 19.25
C GLN A 47 15.86 2.80 19.66
N GLU A 48 16.52 2.17 18.68
CA GLU A 48 17.77 1.43 18.88
C GLU A 48 19.01 2.36 18.92
N ASN A 49 18.82 3.67 18.75
CA ASN A 49 19.88 4.67 18.67
C ASN A 49 20.96 4.35 17.60
N ILE A 50 20.52 3.80 16.46
CA ILE A 50 21.40 3.40 15.37
C ILE A 50 21.49 4.52 14.33
N VAL A 51 22.73 4.93 14.00
CA VAL A 51 23.02 5.88 12.93
C VAL A 51 23.73 5.17 11.79
N LEU A 52 23.09 5.16 10.62
CA LEU A 52 23.63 4.56 9.39
C LEU A 52 23.96 5.63 8.36
N SER A 53 24.94 5.36 7.51
CA SER A 53 25.14 6.16 6.29
C SER A 53 23.93 6.01 5.36
N ARG A 54 23.76 6.95 4.42
CA ARG A 54 22.64 6.90 3.44
C ARG A 54 22.60 5.59 2.64
N PRO A 55 23.73 5.06 2.11
CA PRO A 55 23.73 3.79 1.40
C PRO A 55 23.32 2.60 2.28
N GLU A 56 23.85 2.51 3.50
CA GLU A 56 23.53 1.43 4.45
C GLU A 56 22.06 1.47 4.84
N ARG A 57 21.55 2.67 5.15
CA ARG A 57 20.15 2.88 5.50
C ARG A 57 19.20 2.42 4.39
N LYS A 58 19.51 2.75 3.13
CA LYS A 58 18.70 2.33 1.98
C LYS A 58 18.76 0.81 1.76
N ARG A 59 19.94 0.21 1.92
CA ARG A 59 20.15 -1.24 1.77
C ARG A 59 19.37 -2.00 2.85
N LEU A 60 19.49 -1.60 4.11
CA LEU A 60 18.82 -2.25 5.23
C LEU A 60 17.30 -2.08 5.15
N LEU A 61 16.81 -0.88 4.82
CA LEU A 61 15.39 -0.64 4.56
C LEU A 61 14.84 -1.63 3.53
N SER A 62 15.52 -1.82 2.40
CA SER A 62 15.08 -2.75 1.36
C SER A 62 15.01 -4.20 1.84
N GLN A 63 15.93 -4.61 2.72
CA GLN A 63 15.94 -5.97 3.29
C GLN A 63 14.78 -6.16 4.26
N ILE A 64 14.60 -5.21 5.18
CA ILE A 64 13.52 -5.25 6.19
C ILE A 64 12.15 -5.20 5.52
N VAL A 65 11.93 -4.29 4.56
CA VAL A 65 10.66 -4.19 3.82
C VAL A 65 10.33 -5.50 3.12
N LYS A 66 11.33 -6.15 2.50
CA LYS A 66 11.13 -7.45 1.85
C LYS A 66 10.67 -8.52 2.83
N MET A 67 11.33 -8.62 3.99
CA MET A 67 10.96 -9.58 5.03
C MET A 67 9.52 -9.35 5.54
N VAL A 68 9.16 -8.08 5.82
CA VAL A 68 7.81 -7.72 6.26
C VAL A 68 6.76 -8.07 5.20
N MET A 69 7.04 -7.80 3.92
CA MET A 69 6.13 -8.13 2.83
C MET A 69 5.97 -9.65 2.65
N GLU A 70 7.05 -10.43 2.78
CA GLU A 70 6.97 -11.89 2.77
C GLU A 70 6.07 -12.40 3.90
N ASP A 71 6.16 -11.84 5.10
CA ASP A 71 5.30 -12.22 6.23
C ASP A 71 3.83 -11.79 6.04
N VAL A 72 3.58 -10.66 5.37
CA VAL A 72 2.22 -10.25 4.99
C VAL A 72 1.65 -11.21 3.94
N LEU A 73 2.43 -11.56 2.92
CA LEU A 73 2.01 -12.48 1.86
C LEU A 73 1.68 -13.87 2.41
N LYS A 74 2.45 -14.37 3.39
CA LYS A 74 2.13 -15.63 4.08
C LYS A 74 0.78 -15.63 4.77
N LYS A 75 0.25 -14.48 5.21
CA LYS A 75 -1.08 -14.38 5.84
C LYS A 75 -2.24 -14.41 4.85
N LEU A 76 -1.95 -14.26 3.56
CA LEU A 76 -2.93 -14.28 2.47
C LEU A 76 -3.08 -15.66 1.82
N ASN A 77 -2.21 -16.61 2.18
CA ASN A 77 -2.23 -18.01 1.77
C ASN A 77 -2.66 -18.90 2.95
#